data_AF-A0A2I1R5F7-F1
#
_entry.id   AF-A0A2I1R5F7-F1
#
_cell.length_a   1.000
_cell.length_b   1.000
_cell.length_c   1.000
_cell.angle_alpha   90.00
_cell.angle_beta   90.00
_cell.angle_gamma   90.00
#
_symmetry.space_group_name_H-M   'P 1'
#
loop_
_entity.id
_entity.type
_entity.pdbx_description
1 polymer ?
#
loop_
_entity_poly.entity_id
_entity_poly.type
_entity_poly.pdbx_seq_one_letter_code
_entity_poly.pdbx_strand_id
1 'polypeptide(L)' 'MSEIAAGRIAHLLHVPLSELVAAIRRGEIAGRVQGSTATVTESVSRLLVWASNRRSDEITDNTTN' A
#
# COMPACT_ATOMS: atom_id res chain seq x y z
N MET A 1 -14.00 11.33 -7.60
CA MET A 1 -12.84 10.67 -6.96
C MET A 1 -13.25 9.21 -6.75
N SER A 2 -12.50 8.24 -7.27
CA SER A 2 -12.90 6.82 -7.24
C SER A 2 -12.32 6.13 -6.00
N GLU A 3 -13.16 5.46 -5.22
CA GLU A 3 -12.74 4.62 -4.09
C GLU A 3 -12.57 3.17 -4.56
N ILE A 4 -11.39 2.59 -4.31
CA ILE A 4 -11.10 1.19 -4.66
C ILE A 4 -10.79 0.40 -3.38
N ALA A 5 -11.32 -0.82 -3.28
CA ALA A 5 -11.02 -1.70 -2.16
C ALA A 5 -9.50 -1.96 -2.05
N ALA A 6 -8.94 -1.73 -0.86
CA ALA A 6 -7.50 -1.90 -0.59
C ALA A 6 -7.01 -3.32 -0.91
N GLY A 7 -7.85 -4.34 -0.72
CA GLY A 7 -7.54 -5.72 -1.09
C GLY A 7 -7.20 -5.90 -2.57
N ARG A 8 -7.96 -5.24 -3.46
CA ARG A 8 -7.71 -5.30 -4.90
C ARG A 8 -6.42 -4.58 -5.28
N ILE A 9 -6.16 -3.42 -4.66
CA ILE A 9 -4.93 -2.66 -4.87
C ILE A 9 -3.71 -3.45 -4.39
N ALA A 10 -3.78 -4.02 -3.18
CA ALA A 10 -2.71 -4.84 -2.61
C ALA A 10 -2.35 -6.02 -3.52
N HIS A 11 -3.37 -6.71 -4.06
CA HIS A 11 -3.17 -7.79 -5.02
C HIS A 11 -2.46 -7.33 -6.30
N LEU A 12 -2.91 -6.22 -6.90
CA LEU A 12 -2.33 -5.69 -8.15
C LEU A 12 -0.87 -5.21 -7.98
N LEU A 13 -0.56 -4.63 -6.82
CA LEU A 13 0.78 -4.13 -6.51
C LEU A 13 1.71 -5.22 -5.96
N HIS A 14 1.20 -6.45 -5.76
CA HIS A 14 1.92 -7.55 -5.12
C HIS A 14 2.51 -7.14 -3.75
N VAL A 15 1.73 -6.42 -2.95
CA VAL A 15 2.10 -6.02 -1.59
C VAL A 15 1.17 -6.69 -0.57
N PRO A 16 1.63 -6.97 0.66
CA PRO A 16 0.76 -7.42 1.73
C PRO A 16 -0.39 -6.43 2.01
N LEU A 17 -1.62 -6.94 2.11
CA LEU A 17 -2.78 -6.09 2.45
C LEU A 17 -2.60 -5.39 3.80
N SER A 18 -2.04 -6.08 4.79
CA SER A 18 -1.75 -5.54 6.12
C SER A 18 -0.86 -4.31 6.05
N GLU A 19 0.14 -4.34 5.18
CA GLU A 19 1.10 -3.26 4.98
C GLU A 19 0.47 -2.06 4.28
N LEU A 20 -0.34 -2.30 3.25
CA LEU A 20 -1.11 -1.24 2.59
C LEU A 20 -2.10 -0.57 3.56
N VAL A 21 -2.81 -1.37 4.38
CA VAL A 21 -3.71 -0.83 5.41
C VAL A 21 -2.94 -0.01 6.43
N ALA A 22 -1.75 -0.46 6.84
CA ALA A 22 -0.90 0.30 7.75
C ALA A 22 -0.45 1.63 7.13
N ALA A 23 -0.10 1.65 5.85
CA ALA A 23 0.26 2.88 5.12
C ALA A 23 -0.91 3.87 5.03
N ILE A 24 -2.13 3.39 4.82
CA ILE A 24 -3.34 4.25 4.88
C ILE A 24 -3.50 4.83 6.28
N ARG A 25 -3.35 4.02 7.33
CA ARG A 25 -3.46 4.49 8.73
C ARG A 25 -2.39 5.50 9.11
N ARG A 26 -1.18 5.39 8.54
CA ARG A 26 -0.08 6.35 8.74
C ARG A 26 -0.21 7.61 7.87
N GLY A 27 -1.18 7.66 6.95
CA GLY A 27 -1.37 8.79 6.04
C GLY A 27 -0.36 8.84 4.88
N GLU A 28 0.40 7.77 4.64
CA GLU A 28 1.31 7.67 3.49
C GLU A 28 0.56 7.54 2.17
N ILE A 29 -0.58 6.83 2.22
CA ILE A 29 -1.49 6.60 1.08
C ILE A 29 -2.85 7.20 1.41
N ALA A 30 -3.39 8.02 0.50
CA ALA A 30 -4.75 8.51 0.63
C ALA A 30 -5.76 7.35 0.59
N GLY A 31 -6.57 7.25 1.64
CA GLY A 31 -7.57 6.22 1.79
C GLY A 31 -8.31 6.34 3.10
N ARG A 32 -9.23 5.39 3.34
CA ARG A 32 -9.98 5.31 4.59
C ARG A 32 -10.01 3.86 5.07
N VAL A 33 -9.92 3.70 6.38
CA VAL A 33 -10.16 2.41 7.05
C VAL A 33 -11.35 2.58 7.98
N GLN A 34 -12.40 1.80 7.78
CA GLN A 34 -13.61 1.81 8.58
C GLN A 34 -14.00 0.38 8.95
N GLY A 35 -13.87 0.05 10.24
CA GLY A 35 -14.05 -1.33 10.72
C GLY A 35 -13.14 -2.31 10.00
N SER A 36 -13.72 -3.31 9.35
CA SER A 36 -13.03 -4.34 8.56
C SER A 36 -12.83 -3.97 7.09
N THR A 37 -13.24 -2.78 6.68
CA THR A 37 -13.16 -2.31 5.29
C THR A 37 -12.07 -1.26 5.15
N ALA A 38 -11.25 -1.38 4.11
CA ALA A 38 -10.25 -0.37 3.74
C ALA A 38 -10.40 0.00 2.26
N THR A 39 -10.40 1.30 1.97
CA THR A 39 -10.45 1.85 0.61
C THR A 39 -9.28 2.79 0.35
N VAL A 40 -8.88 2.87 -0.91
CA VAL A 40 -7.80 3.72 -1.40
C VAL A 40 -8.42 4.77 -2.32
N THR A 41 -8.04 6.03 -2.12
CA THR A 41 -8.44 7.23 -2.90
C THR A 41 -7.24 7.94 -3.52
N GLU A 42 -6.13 7.23 -3.65
CA GLU A 42 -4.85 7.77 -4.12
C GLU A 42 -4.67 7.59 -5.63
N SER A 43 -3.82 8.42 -6.24
CA SER A 43 -3.43 8.27 -7.64
C SER A 43 -2.63 6.98 -7.89
N VAL A 44 -2.81 6.39 -9.07
CA VAL A 44 -2.08 5.17 -9.48
C VAL A 44 -0.56 5.39 -9.44
N SER A 45 -0.07 6.52 -9.94
CA SER A 45 1.36 6.83 -9.95
C SER A 45 1.97 6.85 -8.55
N ARG A 46 1.29 7.44 -7.57
CA ARG A 46 1.78 7.47 -6.18
C ARG A 46 1.75 6.09 -5.53
N LEU A 47 0.72 5.30 -5.82
CA LEU A 47 0.64 3.91 -5.37
C LEU A 47 1.80 3.06 -5.89
N LEU A 48 2.17 3.23 -7.16
CA LEU A 48 3.31 2.54 -7.78
C LEU A 48 4.64 2.95 -7.12
N VAL A 49 4.87 4.26 -6.93
CA VAL A 49 6.09 4.75 -6.26
C VAL A 49 6.20 4.19 -4.83
N TRP A 50 5.10 4.23 -4.07
CA TRP A 50 5.07 3.69 -2.72
C TRP A 50 5.38 2.18 -2.69
N ALA A 51 4.79 1.39 -3.60
CA ALA A 51 5.04 -0.05 -3.68
C ALA A 51 6.50 -0.37 -4.10
N SER A 52 7.08 0.41 -5.02
CA SER A 52 8.48 0.26 -5.42
C SER A 52 9.44 0.49 -4.27
N ASN A 53 9.22 1.51 -3.44
CA ASN A 53 10.06 1.79 -2.28
C ASN A 53 10.08 0.63 -1.28
N ARG A 54 8.94 -0.02 -1.06
CA ARG A 54 8.85 -1.17 -0.13
C ARG A 54 9.56 -2.42 -0.61
N ARG A 55 9.57 -2.65 -1.92
CA ARG A 55 10.36 -3.74 -2.52
C ARG A 55 11.87 -3.49 -2.38
N SER A 56 12.31 -2.23 -2.43
CA SER A 56 13.71 -1.87 -2.23
C SER A 56 14.19 -2.08 -0.79
N ASP A 57 13.31 -1.85 0.19
CA ASP A 57 13.61 -2.11 1.61
C ASP A 57 13.86 -3.63 1.84
N GLU A 58 13.02 -4.50 1.28
CA GLU A 58 13.15 -5.96 1.40
C GLU A 58 14.46 -6.51 0.79
N ILE A 59 14.97 -5.88 -0.29
CA ILE A 59 16.23 -6.28 -0.94
C ILE A 59 17.45 -5.88 -0.08
N THR A 60 17.35 -4.75 0.63
CA THR A 60 18.46 -4.22 1.42
C THR A 60 18.66 -5.00 2.72
N ASP A 61 17.57 -5.42 3.37
CA ASP A 61 17.62 -6.25 4.59
C ASP A 61 18.22 -7.64 4.33
N ASN A 62 18.14 -8.16 3.10
CA ASN A 62 18.63 -9.50 2.76
C ASN A 62 20.12 -9.55 2.35
N THR A 63 20.82 -8.40 2.30
CA THR A 63 22.22 -8.30 1.86
C THR A 63 23.22 -8.08 3.02
N THR A 64 22.73 -7.86 4.24
CA THR A 64 23.58 -7.52 5.41
C THR A 64 23.76 -8.68 6.40
N ASN A 65 23.51 -9.93 5.99
CA ASN A 65 23.64 -11.10 6.87
C ASN A 65 24.60 -12.15 6.30
#